data_AF-C3ZU92-F1
#
_entry.id   AF-C3ZU92-F1
#
_cell.length_a   1.000
_cell.length_b   1.000
_cell.length_c   1.000
_cell.angle_alpha   90.00
_cell.angle_beta   90.00
_cell.angle_gamma   90.00
#
_symmetry.space_group_name_H-M   'P 1'
#
loop_
_entity.id
_entity.type
_entity.pdbx_description
1 polymer ?
#
loop_
_entity_poly.entity_id
_entity_poly.type
_entity_poly.pdbx_seq_one_letter_code
_entity_poly.pdbx_strand_id
1 'polypeptide(L)'
;MEPKLCAIDIVLALDLSSSIPQDQFELARDFMVAFVDCEVFQEKDIRIAVLNYTCEADTYFDLAPIAYGMSYEIGQLMRGDGGITRTGHAINHMRLTSKFGAESHHAAVILTDGQSEDDQQTAAADARAAGIGLYAVEFGKYVNMYALEAMTTSGSRVFTTSQACDAAQKIVDDQCVQMRKPTSPFDGQGYQ
;
A
#
# COMPACT_ATOMS: atom_id res chain seq x y z
N MET A 1 3.09 -19.08 22.35
CA MET A 1 2.80 -18.05 21.35
C MET A 1 2.01 -18.72 20.25
N GLU A 2 0.76 -18.33 20.03
CA GLU A 2 0.02 -18.80 18.84
C GLU A 2 0.72 -18.26 17.58
N PRO A 3 0.77 -19.05 16.49
CA PRO A 3 1.36 -18.58 15.25
C PRO A 3 0.51 -17.42 14.70
N LYS A 4 1.16 -16.29 14.40
CA LYS A 4 0.55 -15.21 13.61
C LYS A 4 0.22 -15.80 12.24
N LEU A 5 -1.06 -16.00 11.96
CA LEU A 5 -1.53 -16.79 10.80
C LEU A 5 -1.43 -16.06 9.45
N CYS A 6 -1.04 -14.78 9.42
CA CYS A 6 -1.00 -13.99 8.19
C CYS A 6 0.18 -13.03 8.20
N ALA A 7 1.06 -13.20 7.21
CA ALA A 7 2.18 -12.31 6.92
C ALA A 7 1.83 -11.41 5.73
N ILE A 8 2.07 -10.10 5.86
CA ILE A 8 1.82 -9.11 4.80
C ILE A 8 3.04 -8.21 4.67
N ASP A 9 3.53 -8.08 3.45
CA ASP A 9 4.49 -7.06 3.06
C ASP A 9 3.76 -5.90 2.43
N ILE A 10 3.92 -4.70 2.99
CA ILE A 10 3.25 -3.49 2.57
C ILE A 10 4.29 -2.48 2.09
N VAL A 11 4.10 -1.94 0.89
CA VAL A 11 4.91 -0.83 0.39
C VAL A 11 4.07 0.44 0.37
N LEU A 12 4.51 1.47 1.09
CA LEU A 12 3.92 2.80 1.05
C LEU A 12 4.66 3.63 0.00
N ALA A 13 3.94 4.08 -1.04
CA ALA A 13 4.48 4.88 -2.12
C ALA A 13 3.96 6.31 -2.04
N LEU A 14 4.83 7.24 -1.65
CA LEU A 14 4.47 8.64 -1.44
C LEU A 14 4.85 9.51 -2.65
N ASP A 15 3.84 10.10 -3.28
CA ASP A 15 4.01 11.12 -4.29
C ASP A 15 4.55 12.42 -3.65
N LEU A 16 5.68 12.92 -4.16
CA LEU A 16 6.31 14.16 -3.70
C LEU A 16 6.32 15.23 -4.80
N SER A 17 5.50 15.08 -5.83
CA SER A 17 5.49 15.95 -7.02
C SER A 17 5.21 17.42 -6.70
N SER A 18 5.51 18.27 -7.67
CA SER A 18 5.36 19.73 -7.51
C SER A 18 3.90 20.18 -7.36
N SER A 19 2.91 19.35 -7.74
CA SER A 19 1.48 19.66 -7.55
C SER A 19 1.05 19.60 -6.09
N ILE A 20 1.80 18.89 -5.24
CA ILE A 20 1.49 18.66 -3.83
C ILE A 20 2.07 19.79 -2.97
N PRO A 21 1.22 20.63 -2.36
CA PRO A 21 1.67 21.67 -1.45
C PRO A 21 2.10 21.09 -0.10
N GLN A 22 2.85 21.88 0.67
CA GLN A 22 3.47 21.44 1.94
C GLN A 22 2.47 20.93 2.98
N ASP A 23 1.31 21.58 3.12
CA ASP A 23 0.25 21.17 4.05
C ASP A 23 -0.36 19.82 3.68
N GLN A 24 -0.52 19.54 2.38
CA GLN A 24 -1.01 18.25 1.89
C GLN A 24 0.03 17.15 2.09
N PHE A 25 1.31 17.45 1.89
CA PHE A 25 2.39 16.53 2.22
C PHE A 25 2.39 16.16 3.72
N GLU A 26 2.19 17.14 4.61
CA GLU A 26 2.11 16.89 6.06
C GLU A 26 0.96 15.94 6.40
N LEU A 27 -0.22 16.11 5.79
CA LEU A 27 -1.35 15.19 5.96
C LEU A 27 -1.04 13.76 5.48
N ALA A 28 -0.34 13.62 4.34
CA ALA A 28 0.06 12.31 3.83
C ALA A 28 1.09 11.63 4.73
N ARG A 29 2.06 12.39 5.25
CA ARG A 29 3.03 11.89 6.24
C ARG A 29 2.33 11.46 7.52
N ASP A 30 1.41 12.26 8.03
CA ASP A 30 0.67 11.95 9.26
C ASP A 30 -0.23 10.72 9.07
N PHE A 31 -0.81 10.53 7.87
CA PHE A 31 -1.47 9.27 7.50
C PHE A 31 -0.50 8.09 7.62
N MET A 32 0.71 8.17 7.06
CA MET A 32 1.67 7.07 7.08
C MET A 32 2.11 6.73 8.52
N VAL A 33 2.32 7.75 9.36
CA VAL A 33 2.60 7.59 10.80
C VAL A 33 1.45 6.86 11.48
N ALA A 34 0.22 7.33 11.31
CA ALA A 34 -0.95 6.69 11.91
C ALA A 34 -1.16 5.26 11.38
N PHE A 35 -0.88 5.03 10.09
CA PHE A 35 -1.06 3.74 9.43
C PHE A 35 -0.19 2.64 10.06
N VAL A 36 1.09 2.93 10.30
CA VAL A 36 2.01 1.94 10.91
C VAL A 36 1.71 1.67 12.38
N ASP A 37 0.99 2.58 13.05
CA ASP A 37 0.61 2.47 14.47
C ASP A 37 -0.77 1.82 14.68
N CYS A 38 -1.49 1.43 13.61
CA CYS A 38 -2.82 0.84 13.73
C CYS A 38 -2.82 -0.53 14.44
N GLU A 39 -3.75 -0.69 15.41
CA GLU A 39 -3.83 -1.89 16.27
C GLU A 39 -4.04 -3.20 15.49
N VAL A 40 -4.72 -3.15 14.34
CA VAL A 40 -4.97 -4.32 13.49
C VAL A 40 -3.68 -5.03 13.04
N PHE A 41 -2.55 -4.32 13.00
CA PHE A 41 -1.25 -4.89 12.64
C PHE A 41 -0.56 -5.63 13.79
N GLN A 42 -0.94 -5.41 15.05
CA GLN A 42 -0.27 -6.02 16.21
C GLN A 42 -0.35 -7.55 16.21
N GLU A 43 -1.47 -8.09 15.71
CA GLU A 43 -1.73 -9.54 15.61
C GLU A 43 -1.23 -10.18 14.30
N LYS A 44 -0.59 -9.41 13.42
CA LYS A 44 -0.12 -9.87 12.10
C LYS A 44 1.41 -9.80 12.00
N ASP A 45 1.98 -10.50 11.03
CA ASP A 45 3.39 -10.35 10.69
C ASP A 45 3.51 -9.34 9.55
N ILE A 46 3.70 -8.07 9.89
CA ILE A 46 3.71 -6.97 8.93
C ILE A 46 5.13 -6.47 8.72
N ARG A 47 5.56 -6.43 7.46
CA ARG A 47 6.75 -5.68 7.04
C ARG A 47 6.33 -4.49 6.21
N ILE A 48 6.96 -3.34 6.46
CA ILE A 48 6.67 -2.10 5.74
C ILE A 48 7.94 -1.61 5.06
N ALA A 49 7.78 -1.15 3.83
CA ALA A 49 8.75 -0.34 3.11
C ALA A 49 8.14 1.01 2.78
N VAL A 50 8.98 2.03 2.65
CA VAL A 50 8.57 3.34 2.18
C VAL A 50 9.39 3.69 0.95
N LEU A 51 8.70 4.10 -0.11
CA LEU A 51 9.30 4.71 -1.27
C LEU A 51 8.68 6.09 -1.52
N ASN A 52 9.49 6.99 -2.03
CA ASN A 52 9.07 8.31 -2.44
C ASN A 52 9.26 8.42 -3.95
N TYR A 53 8.40 9.16 -4.63
CA TYR A 53 8.54 9.33 -6.07
C TYR A 53 8.10 10.69 -6.58
N THR A 54 8.75 11.09 -7.67
CA THR A 54 8.31 12.17 -8.57
C THR A 54 8.50 11.67 -10.00
N CYS A 55 9.55 12.16 -10.69
CA CYS A 55 10.01 11.70 -12.00
C CYS A 55 10.67 10.31 -11.91
N GLU A 56 11.34 10.06 -10.80
CA GLU A 56 12.03 8.82 -10.44
C GLU A 56 11.44 8.32 -9.11
N ALA A 57 11.66 7.06 -8.80
CA ALA A 57 11.25 6.45 -7.54
C ALA A 57 12.49 5.99 -6.75
N ASP A 58 12.53 6.38 -5.47
CA ASP A 58 13.61 6.05 -4.55
C ASP A 58 13.05 5.35 -3.31
N THR A 59 13.71 4.27 -2.90
CA THR A 59 13.37 3.56 -1.66
C THR A 59 13.95 4.32 -0.47
N TYR A 60 13.09 4.79 0.44
CA TYR A 60 13.48 5.47 1.67
C TYR A 60 14.00 4.46 2.70
N PHE A 61 13.23 3.38 2.92
CA PHE A 61 13.72 2.18 3.60
C PHE A 61 13.04 0.92 3.04
N ASP A 62 13.80 -0.17 3.03
CA ASP A 62 13.38 -1.49 2.57
C ASP A 62 12.39 -2.16 3.54
N LEU A 63 11.69 -3.21 3.06
CA LEU A 63 10.75 -4.01 3.85
C LEU A 63 11.37 -4.48 5.18
N ALA A 64 10.87 -3.91 6.28
CA ALA A 64 11.30 -4.24 7.63
C ALA A 64 10.08 -4.49 8.54
N PRO A 65 10.16 -5.39 9.54
CA PRO A 65 9.09 -5.56 10.52
C PRO A 65 8.73 -4.24 11.22
N ILE A 66 7.45 -4.01 11.49
CA ILE A 66 7.03 -2.85 12.28
C ILE A 66 7.75 -2.88 13.64
N ALA A 67 8.41 -1.77 13.98
CA ALA A 67 9.17 -1.60 15.22
C ALA A 67 8.93 -0.20 15.81
N TYR A 68 9.21 -0.04 17.11
CA TYR A 68 8.95 1.19 17.89
C TYR A 68 9.51 2.49 17.27
N GLY A 69 10.52 2.42 16.40
CA GLY A 69 11.11 3.58 15.74
C GLY A 69 10.52 3.95 14.37
N MET A 70 9.68 3.10 13.78
CA MET A 70 9.25 3.26 12.38
C MET A 70 8.35 4.48 12.18
N SER A 71 7.37 4.70 13.08
CA SER A 71 6.52 5.90 13.03
C SER A 71 7.33 7.19 13.21
N TYR A 72 8.33 7.16 14.09
CA TYR A 72 9.27 8.28 14.23
C TYR A 72 10.07 8.52 12.94
N GLU A 73 10.66 7.47 12.35
CA GLU A 73 11.44 7.57 11.11
C GLU A 73 10.60 8.12 9.93
N ILE A 74 9.37 7.64 9.76
CA ILE A 74 8.40 8.17 8.78
C ILE A 74 8.08 9.64 9.08
N GLY A 75 7.93 10.02 10.35
CA GLY A 75 7.69 11.40 10.77
C GLY A 75 8.82 12.37 10.39
N GLN A 76 10.03 11.87 10.13
CA GLN A 76 11.18 12.65 9.68
C GLN A 76 11.25 12.83 8.16
N LEU A 77 10.32 12.26 7.39
CA LEU A 77 10.22 12.50 5.95
C LEU A 77 10.08 13.98 5.67
N MET A 78 10.87 14.46 4.72
CA MET A 78 10.88 15.84 4.26
C MET A 78 10.43 15.89 2.81
N ARG A 79 9.66 16.93 2.47
CA ARG A 79 9.33 17.22 1.09
C ARG A 79 10.60 17.61 0.33
N GLY A 80 10.79 17.04 -0.85
CA GLY A 80 11.85 17.44 -1.78
C GLY A 80 11.47 18.64 -2.66
N ASP A 81 12.28 18.90 -3.69
CA ASP A 81 12.07 19.99 -4.65
C ASP A 81 10.83 19.77 -5.56
N GLY A 82 10.34 18.53 -5.62
CA GLY A 82 9.22 18.12 -6.46
C GLY A 82 9.65 17.52 -7.79
N GLY A 83 8.80 17.66 -8.80
CA GLY A 83 8.94 17.02 -10.10
C GLY A 83 7.57 16.70 -10.72
N ILE A 84 7.60 16.08 -11.90
CA ILE A 84 6.41 15.50 -12.51
C ILE A 84 6.00 14.22 -11.78
N THR A 85 4.74 13.80 -11.92
CA THR A 85 4.21 12.62 -11.23
C THR A 85 4.29 11.38 -12.13
N ARG A 86 5.19 10.43 -11.84
CA ARG A 86 5.26 9.14 -12.55
C ARG A 86 4.87 7.97 -11.65
N THR A 87 3.57 7.83 -11.41
CA THR A 87 2.99 6.77 -10.59
C THR A 87 3.20 5.40 -11.23
N GLY A 88 3.14 5.29 -12.56
CA GLY A 88 3.42 4.03 -13.26
C GLY A 88 4.86 3.55 -13.06
N HIS A 89 5.82 4.47 -13.14
CA HIS A 89 7.21 4.20 -12.82
C HIS A 89 7.39 3.76 -11.36
N ALA A 90 6.75 4.44 -10.41
CA ALA A 90 6.83 4.08 -8.99
C ALA A 90 6.27 2.69 -8.69
N ILE A 91 5.13 2.32 -9.30
CA ILE A 91 4.55 0.98 -9.17
C ILE A 91 5.52 -0.08 -9.73
N ASN A 92 6.13 0.19 -10.89
CA ASN A 92 7.11 -0.74 -11.46
C ASN A 92 8.39 -0.83 -10.62
N HIS A 93 8.91 0.28 -10.11
CA HIS A 93 10.05 0.29 -9.21
C HIS A 93 9.78 -0.61 -8.01
N MET A 94 8.67 -0.36 -7.29
CA MET A 94 8.22 -1.17 -6.16
C MET A 94 8.17 -2.66 -6.48
N ARG A 95 7.49 -3.04 -7.57
CA ARG A 95 7.33 -4.43 -8.01
C ARG A 95 8.67 -5.13 -8.28
N LEU A 96 9.66 -4.39 -8.77
CA LEU A 96 10.94 -4.93 -9.22
C LEU A 96 12.03 -4.91 -8.14
N THR A 97 12.00 -3.95 -7.22
CA THR A 97 13.08 -3.74 -6.23
C THR A 97 12.72 -4.26 -4.84
N SER A 98 11.44 -4.30 -4.47
CA SER A 98 11.00 -4.74 -3.15
C SER A 98 11.20 -6.25 -2.98
N LYS A 99 11.84 -6.65 -1.87
CA LYS A 99 12.12 -8.05 -1.54
C LYS A 99 10.94 -8.71 -0.84
N PHE A 100 9.84 -8.82 -1.57
CA PHE A 100 8.63 -9.51 -1.12
C PHE A 100 8.91 -10.96 -0.71
N GLY A 101 8.34 -11.37 0.43
CA GLY A 101 8.46 -12.70 0.98
C GLY A 101 7.60 -13.69 0.21
N ALA A 102 8.13 -14.89 -0.05
CA ALA A 102 7.42 -15.93 -0.80
C ALA A 102 6.13 -16.40 -0.12
N GLU A 103 6.12 -16.41 1.22
CA GLU A 103 4.98 -16.82 2.05
C GLU A 103 4.14 -15.62 2.56
N SER A 104 4.50 -14.40 2.16
CA SER A 104 3.79 -13.18 2.53
C SER A 104 2.75 -12.83 1.47
N HIS A 105 1.62 -12.25 1.88
CA HIS A 105 0.76 -11.49 0.98
C HIS A 105 1.41 -10.13 0.66
N HIS A 106 1.21 -9.61 -0.55
CA HIS A 106 1.84 -8.36 -0.98
C HIS A 106 0.78 -7.27 -1.16
N ALA A 107 1.04 -6.09 -0.61
CA ALA A 107 0.19 -4.92 -0.77
C ALA A 107 1.03 -3.68 -1.07
N ALA A 108 0.46 -2.77 -1.84
CA ALA A 108 1.02 -1.43 -2.02
C ALA A 108 -0.07 -0.39 -1.77
N VAL A 109 0.27 0.63 -1.00
CA VAL A 109 -0.56 1.81 -0.74
C VAL A 109 0.07 2.98 -1.47
N ILE A 110 -0.59 3.45 -2.52
CA ILE A 110 -0.12 4.58 -3.34
C ILE A 110 -0.79 5.84 -2.81
N LEU A 111 -0.02 6.73 -2.19
CA LEU A 111 -0.49 8.06 -1.82
C LEU A 111 -0.24 8.97 -3.01
N THR A 112 -1.29 9.54 -3.61
CA THR A 112 -1.18 10.47 -4.76
C THR A 112 -2.48 11.22 -5.01
N ASP A 113 -2.41 12.32 -5.77
CA ASP A 113 -3.58 12.99 -6.34
C ASP A 113 -4.13 12.28 -7.60
N GLY A 114 -3.44 11.25 -8.10
CA GLY A 114 -3.87 10.42 -9.23
C GLY A 114 -3.65 11.05 -10.60
N GLN A 115 -2.87 12.14 -10.68
CA GLN A 115 -2.52 12.78 -11.95
C GLN A 115 -1.11 12.39 -12.37
N SER A 116 -0.99 11.28 -13.10
CA SER A 116 0.29 10.77 -13.56
C SER A 116 0.58 11.13 -15.02
N GLU A 117 1.84 11.47 -15.31
CA GLU A 117 2.40 11.74 -16.64
C GLU A 117 2.85 10.48 -17.39
N ASP A 118 2.69 9.28 -16.79
CA ASP A 118 2.98 8.01 -17.42
C ASP A 118 1.82 7.00 -17.26
N ASP A 119 1.95 5.83 -17.90
CA ASP A 119 0.88 4.82 -17.90
C ASP A 119 0.87 4.04 -16.58
N GLN A 120 0.21 4.62 -15.58
CA GLN A 120 -0.02 3.95 -14.30
C GLN A 120 -0.95 2.74 -14.40
N GLN A 121 -1.83 2.65 -15.42
CA GLN A 121 -2.83 1.59 -15.49
C GLN A 121 -2.23 0.26 -15.94
N THR A 122 -1.32 0.31 -16.92
CA THR A 122 -0.55 -0.87 -17.31
C THR A 122 0.36 -1.33 -16.17
N ALA A 123 1.06 -0.41 -15.50
CA ALA A 123 1.90 -0.74 -14.34
C ALA A 123 1.08 -1.38 -13.20
N ALA A 124 -0.12 -0.84 -12.94
CA ALA A 124 -1.03 -1.39 -11.94
C ALA A 124 -1.54 -2.79 -12.33
N ALA A 125 -1.79 -3.05 -13.61
CA ALA A 125 -2.15 -4.38 -14.10
C ALA A 125 -1.02 -5.39 -13.89
N ASP A 126 0.22 -5.00 -14.18
CA ASP A 126 1.41 -5.84 -13.97
C ASP A 126 1.66 -6.14 -12.50
N ALA A 127 1.49 -5.15 -11.62
CA ALA A 127 1.60 -5.34 -10.16
C ALA A 127 0.52 -6.31 -9.63
N ARG A 128 -0.73 -6.17 -10.08
CA ARG A 128 -1.81 -7.11 -9.72
C ARG A 128 -1.55 -8.51 -10.25
N ALA A 129 -1.03 -8.64 -11.47
CA ALA A 129 -0.64 -9.93 -12.05
C ALA A 129 0.50 -10.60 -11.26
N ALA A 130 1.34 -9.81 -10.58
CA ALA A 130 2.36 -10.28 -9.65
C ALA A 130 1.81 -10.60 -8.24
N GLY A 131 0.50 -10.51 -8.01
CA GLY A 131 -0.13 -10.82 -6.72
C GLY A 131 -0.18 -9.65 -5.73
N ILE A 132 0.18 -8.43 -6.16
CA ILE A 132 0.21 -7.25 -5.30
C ILE A 132 -1.17 -6.60 -5.24
N GLY A 133 -1.76 -6.53 -4.04
CA GLY A 133 -2.98 -5.79 -3.79
C GLY A 133 -2.72 -4.28 -3.78
N LEU A 134 -3.37 -3.53 -4.68
CA LEU A 134 -3.20 -2.09 -4.80
C LEU A 134 -4.31 -1.33 -4.06
N TYR A 135 -3.89 -0.36 -3.26
CA TYR A 135 -4.73 0.58 -2.51
C TYR A 135 -4.23 1.99 -2.78
N ALA A 136 -5.11 2.98 -2.62
CA ALA A 136 -4.76 4.38 -2.83
C ALA A 136 -5.19 5.24 -1.64
N VAL A 137 -4.40 6.27 -1.36
CA VAL A 137 -4.79 7.36 -0.46
C VAL A 137 -4.81 8.62 -1.30
N GLU A 138 -6.00 9.20 -1.45
CA GLU A 138 -6.13 10.48 -2.10
C GLU A 138 -5.66 11.61 -1.18
N PHE A 139 -4.84 12.49 -1.74
CA PHE A 139 -4.47 13.75 -1.11
C PHE A 139 -4.04 14.75 -2.19
N GLY A 140 -3.95 16.04 -1.83
CA GLY A 140 -3.66 17.10 -2.78
C GLY A 140 -4.91 17.88 -3.18
N LYS A 141 -4.71 18.90 -4.02
CA LYS A 141 -5.75 19.90 -4.30
C LYS A 141 -6.78 19.43 -5.34
N TYR A 142 -6.35 18.63 -6.31
CA TYR A 142 -7.17 18.20 -7.44
C TYR A 142 -6.97 16.71 -7.68
N VAL A 143 -7.78 15.90 -6.99
CA VAL A 143 -7.68 14.45 -7.07
C VAL A 143 -8.42 13.92 -8.30
N ASN A 144 -7.77 13.05 -9.06
CA ASN A 144 -8.38 12.27 -10.14
C ASN A 144 -8.89 10.92 -9.62
N MET A 145 -10.08 10.93 -9.02
CA MET A 145 -10.69 9.72 -8.44
C MET A 145 -10.89 8.60 -9.46
N TYR A 146 -11.22 8.92 -10.72
CA TYR A 146 -11.36 7.90 -11.77
C TYR A 146 -10.05 7.13 -11.99
N ALA A 147 -8.92 7.85 -12.00
CA ALA A 147 -7.60 7.24 -12.16
C ALA A 147 -7.24 6.35 -10.97
N LEU A 148 -7.56 6.79 -9.74
CA LEU A 148 -7.33 6.01 -8.51
C LEU A 148 -8.18 4.74 -8.48
N GLU A 149 -9.48 4.84 -8.78
CA GLU A 149 -10.39 3.69 -8.81
C GLU A 149 -10.01 2.67 -9.89
N ALA A 150 -9.58 3.15 -11.06
CA ALA A 150 -9.08 2.29 -12.12
C ALA A 150 -7.78 1.57 -11.70
N MET A 151 -6.88 2.29 -11.01
CA MET A 151 -5.61 1.75 -10.52
C MET A 151 -5.82 0.68 -9.43
N THR A 152 -6.76 0.89 -8.51
CA THR A 152 -7.05 -0.06 -7.42
C THR A 152 -8.08 -1.12 -7.78
N THR A 153 -8.75 -0.99 -8.94
CA THR A 153 -9.88 -1.80 -9.44
C THR A 153 -11.15 -1.74 -8.58
N SER A 154 -11.18 -0.91 -7.54
CA SER A 154 -12.34 -0.73 -6.67
C SER A 154 -12.24 0.57 -5.87
N GLY A 155 -13.28 1.40 -5.91
CA GLY A 155 -13.38 2.58 -5.03
C GLY A 155 -13.34 2.24 -3.54
N SER A 156 -13.66 1.01 -3.14
CA SER A 156 -13.51 0.55 -1.74
C SER A 156 -12.05 0.40 -1.29
N ARG A 157 -11.08 0.63 -2.17
CA ARG A 157 -9.64 0.59 -1.90
C ARG A 157 -9.00 1.98 -2.05
N VAL A 158 -9.81 3.02 -2.14
CA VAL A 158 -9.37 4.43 -2.15
C VAL A 158 -9.79 5.06 -0.83
N PHE A 159 -8.85 5.70 -0.15
CA PHE A 159 -9.01 6.26 1.19
C PHE A 159 -8.60 7.72 1.22
N THR A 160 -9.02 8.44 2.26
CA THR A 160 -8.50 9.78 2.56
C THR A 160 -7.36 9.70 3.59
N THR A 161 -6.60 10.80 3.76
CA THR A 161 -5.55 10.92 4.78
C THR A 161 -6.05 10.75 6.22
N SER A 162 -7.37 10.83 6.46
CA SER A 162 -7.98 10.61 7.77
C SER A 162 -8.31 9.14 8.09
N GLN A 163 -8.10 8.23 7.14
CA GLN A 163 -8.61 6.85 7.19
C GLN A 163 -7.49 5.80 7.28
N ALA A 164 -6.39 6.12 7.97
CA ALA A 164 -5.23 5.24 8.11
C ALA A 164 -5.61 3.82 8.59
N CYS A 165 -6.37 3.71 9.67
CA CYS A 165 -6.72 2.40 10.20
C CYS A 165 -7.85 1.70 9.43
N ASP A 166 -8.69 2.42 8.69
CA ASP A 166 -9.64 1.80 7.76
C ASP A 166 -8.87 1.13 6.59
N ALA A 167 -7.84 1.82 6.08
CA ALA A 167 -6.98 1.26 5.04
C ALA A 167 -6.22 0.02 5.53
N ALA A 168 -5.63 0.10 6.73
CA ALA A 168 -4.94 -1.02 7.37
C ALA A 168 -5.89 -2.22 7.56
N GLN A 169 -7.10 -1.98 8.07
CA GLN A 169 -8.11 -3.03 8.26
C GLN A 169 -8.50 -3.65 6.92
N LYS A 170 -8.74 -2.84 5.88
CA LYS A 170 -9.11 -3.33 4.55
C LYS A 170 -8.02 -4.21 3.93
N ILE A 171 -6.75 -3.84 4.11
CA ILE A 171 -5.62 -4.65 3.64
C ILE A 171 -5.62 -6.01 4.35
N VAL A 172 -5.79 -6.02 5.66
CA VAL A 172 -5.84 -7.28 6.43
C VAL A 172 -7.04 -8.14 6.00
N ASP A 173 -8.21 -7.54 5.78
CA ASP A 173 -9.41 -8.26 5.35
C ASP A 173 -9.23 -8.88 3.96
N ASP A 174 -8.73 -8.11 3.00
CA ASP A 174 -8.55 -8.56 1.62
C ASP A 174 -7.48 -9.66 1.50
N GLN A 175 -6.41 -9.56 2.29
CA GLN A 175 -5.25 -10.46 2.18
C GLN A 175 -5.39 -11.70 3.07
N CYS A 176 -5.79 -11.53 4.34
CA CYS A 176 -5.77 -12.61 5.32
C CYS A 176 -7.06 -13.44 5.36
N VAL A 177 -8.23 -12.89 4.98
CA VAL A 177 -9.52 -13.63 5.08
C VAL A 177 -9.68 -14.67 3.97
N GLN A 178 -8.87 -14.60 2.91
CA GLN A 178 -8.75 -15.64 1.87
C GLN A 178 -8.32 -17.01 2.43
N MET A 179 -7.80 -17.07 3.67
CA MET A 179 -7.42 -18.31 4.37
C MET A 179 -8.62 -19.16 4.88
N ARG A 180 -9.86 -18.67 4.77
CA ARG A 180 -11.03 -19.26 5.47
C ARG A 180 -11.92 -20.20 4.65
N LYS A 181 -11.49 -20.67 3.47
CA LYS A 181 -12.16 -21.80 2.79
C LYS A 181 -11.45 -23.11 3.10
N PRO A 182 -11.87 -23.89 4.13
CA PRO A 182 -11.55 -25.30 4.15
C PRO A 182 -12.24 -25.94 2.94
N THR A 183 -11.46 -26.40 1.96
CA THR A 183 -11.95 -27.43 1.03
C THR A 183 -12.17 -28.70 1.85
N SER A 184 -13.41 -28.97 2.27
CA SER A 184 -13.76 -30.28 2.82
C SER A 184 -13.66 -31.32 1.70
N PRO A 185 -12.89 -32.42 1.86
CA PRO A 185 -12.91 -33.56 0.93
C PRO A 185 -14.01 -34.59 1.26
N PHE A 186 -14.92 -34.31 2.20
CA PHE A 186 -15.86 -35.31 2.71
C PHE A 186 -17.31 -34.89 2.50
N ASP A 187 -17.78 -34.96 1.26
CA ASP A 187 -19.20 -35.21 0.99
C ASP A 187 -19.38 -36.70 0.69
N GLY A 188 -19.81 -37.39 1.75
CA GLY A 188 -20.40 -38.72 1.87
C GLY A 188 -20.55 -39.59 0.64
N GLN A 189 -19.86 -40.72 0.68
CA GLN A 189 -20.41 -41.99 0.21
C GLN A 189 -21.74 -42.25 0.96
N GLY A 190 -22.86 -42.15 0.24
CA GLY A 190 -24.14 -42.69 0.67
C GLY A 190 -24.18 -44.18 0.37
N TYR A 191 -24.07 -45.01 1.41
CA TYR A 191 -24.63 -46.36 1.37
C TYR A 191 -26.16 -46.25 1.46
N GLN A 192 -26.87 -46.66 0.41
CA GLN A 192 -28.07 -47.50 0.45
C GLN A 192 -28.38 -48.03 -0.96
#